data_AF-A0A1H7WWP0-F1
#
_entry.id   AF-A0A1H7WWP0-F1
#
_cell.length_a   1.000
_cell.length_b   1.000
_cell.length_c   1.000
_cell.angle_alpha   90.00
_cell.angle_beta   90.00
_cell.angle_gamma   90.00
#
_symmetry.space_group_name_H-M   'P 1'
#
loop_
_entity.id
_entity.type
_entity.pdbx_description
1 polymer ?
#
loop_
_entity_poly.entity_id
_entity_poly.type
_entity_poly.pdbx_seq_one_letter_code
_entity_poly.pdbx_strand_id
1 'polypeptide(L)'
;MSDNPVADKDWEEAEFRARVLAELPEQLTDCDVAWAMRQLDVSRATVYRLAKQFREDARTSALLPNTSGPKPGMQPLDPAVEAIVAHHFKDFYATRRKPTKTRFWREVAADCQARGLAPPSIRRLGRWLGLRDQARLMARREGKDKAERIHLATPGTLTAKHPLDIVQIDHTRCHCTLINQNRA
;
A
#
# COMPACT_ATOMS: atom_id res chain seq x y z
N MET A 1 9.09 17.98 10.07
CA MET A 1 7.76 18.44 10.54
C MET A 1 6.81 18.23 9.39
N SER A 2 5.89 17.29 9.53
CA SER A 2 4.98 16.86 8.46
C SER A 2 3.59 17.38 8.80
N ASP A 3 3.24 18.56 8.29
CA ASP A 3 1.89 19.10 8.37
C ASP A 3 0.98 18.21 7.53
N ASN A 4 0.15 17.41 8.20
CA ASN A 4 -0.85 16.56 7.56
C ASN A 4 -2.22 17.22 7.75
N PRO A 5 -2.68 18.05 6.80
CA PRO A 5 -3.91 18.85 6.96
C PRO A 5 -5.18 17.99 7.16
N VAL A 6 -5.13 16.71 6.80
CA VAL A 6 -6.21 15.74 7.05
C VAL A 6 -6.31 15.40 8.54
N ALA A 7 -5.17 15.27 9.23
CA ALA A 7 -5.16 14.98 10.66
C ALA A 7 -5.74 16.16 11.46
N ASP A 8 -5.39 17.39 11.10
CA ASP A 8 -5.87 18.59 11.79
C ASP A 8 -7.39 18.73 11.68
N LYS A 9 -7.95 18.48 10.50
CA LYS A 9 -9.41 18.47 10.29
C LYS A 9 -10.14 17.39 11.09
N ASP A 10 -9.55 16.19 11.20
CA ASP A 10 -10.11 15.10 12.00
C ASP A 10 -10.08 15.44 13.50
N TRP A 11 -9.06 16.16 13.96
CA TRP A 11 -8.96 16.65 15.33
C TRP A 11 -9.98 17.75 15.64
N GLU A 12 -10.15 18.73 14.76
CA GLU A 12 -11.17 19.78 14.90
C GLU A 12 -12.58 19.19 14.98
N GLU A 13 -12.88 18.21 14.12
CA GLU A 13 -14.16 17.50 14.11
C GLU A 13 -14.36 16.68 15.40
N ALA A 14 -13.32 16.01 15.89
CA ALA A 14 -13.38 15.26 17.15
C ALA A 14 -13.59 16.18 18.36
N GLU A 15 -12.97 17.36 18.37
CA GLU A 15 -13.15 18.38 19.40
C GLU A 15 -14.58 18.96 19.37
N PHE A 16 -15.10 19.24 18.18
CA PHE A 16 -16.49 19.68 18.01
C PHE A 16 -17.48 18.63 18.55
N ARG A 17 -17.27 17.34 18.23
CA ARG A 17 -18.06 16.24 18.80
C ARG A 17 -17.96 16.18 20.32
N ALA A 18 -16.76 16.31 20.88
CA ALA A 18 -16.55 16.27 22.32
C ALA A 18 -17.36 17.38 23.02
N ARG A 19 -17.34 18.60 22.48
CA ARG A 19 -18.08 19.74 23.02
C ARG A 19 -19.59 19.48 23.03
N VAL A 20 -20.14 19.04 21.90
CA VAL A 20 -21.59 18.75 21.80
C VAL A 20 -21.99 17.60 22.73
N LEU A 21 -21.18 16.55 22.82
CA LEU A 21 -21.48 15.39 23.68
C LEU A 21 -21.32 15.69 25.18
N ALA A 22 -20.47 16.65 25.54
CA ALA A 22 -20.31 17.10 26.94
C ALA A 22 -21.52 17.87 27.47
N GLU A 23 -22.31 18.48 26.58
CA GLU A 23 -23.56 19.16 26.94
C GLU A 23 -24.75 18.19 27.15
N LEU A 24 -24.58 16.91 26.75
CA LEU A 24 -25.65 15.94 26.86
C LEU A 24 -25.77 15.35 28.28
N PRO A 25 -26.99 15.24 28.83
CA PRO A 25 -27.21 14.59 30.12
C PRO A 25 -26.92 13.09 30.03
N GLU A 26 -26.69 12.46 31.19
CA GLU A 26 -26.43 11.02 31.27
C GLU A 26 -27.62 10.18 30.77
N GLN A 27 -28.84 10.61 31.07
CA GLN A 27 -30.08 10.07 30.54
C GLN A 27 -30.55 10.92 29.36
N LEU A 28 -30.43 10.39 28.15
CA LEU A 28 -30.78 11.10 26.92
C LEU A 28 -32.30 11.07 26.69
N THR A 29 -32.90 12.24 26.49
CA THR A 29 -34.27 12.37 26.00
C THR A 29 -34.30 12.44 24.47
N ASP A 30 -35.49 12.27 23.87
CA ASP A 30 -35.65 12.42 22.42
C ASP A 30 -35.30 13.83 21.91
N CYS A 31 -35.54 14.85 22.74
CA CYS A 31 -35.16 16.23 22.43
C CYS A 31 -33.64 16.42 22.39
N ASP A 32 -32.92 15.85 23.35
CA ASP A 32 -31.45 15.94 23.43
C ASP A 32 -30.80 15.25 22.23
N VAL A 33 -31.33 14.08 21.86
CA VAL A 33 -30.85 13.33 20.69
C VAL A 33 -31.14 14.09 19.40
N ALA A 34 -32.34 14.66 19.25
CA ALA A 34 -32.69 15.45 18.08
C ALA A 34 -31.83 16.72 17.97
N TRP A 35 -31.47 17.35 19.09
CA TRP A 35 -30.54 18.48 19.13
C TRP A 35 -29.14 18.05 18.68
N ALA A 36 -28.58 16.99 19.27
CA ALA A 36 -27.25 16.49 18.91
C ALA A 36 -27.15 16.03 17.45
N MET A 37 -28.21 15.41 16.91
CA MET A 37 -28.29 15.05 15.49
C MET A 37 -28.14 16.28 14.57
N ARG A 38 -28.76 17.41 14.93
CA ARG A 38 -28.67 18.65 14.14
C ARG A 38 -27.32 19.33 14.28
N GLN A 39 -26.73 19.31 15.48
CA GLN A 39 -25.41 19.92 15.70
C GLN A 39 -24.31 19.16 14.98
N LEU A 40 -24.34 17.82 15.03
CA LEU A 40 -23.30 16.96 14.46
C LEU A 40 -23.58 16.52 13.02
N ASP A 41 -24.77 16.79 12.49
CA ASP A 41 -25.25 16.28 11.19
C ASP A 41 -25.09 14.75 11.04
N VAL A 42 -25.49 14.00 12.07
CA VAL A 42 -25.38 12.54 12.10
C VAL A 42 -26.71 11.85 12.42
N SER A 43 -26.78 10.57 12.08
CA SER A 43 -27.95 9.74 12.40
C SER A 43 -28.12 9.51 13.91
N ARG A 44 -29.36 9.26 14.35
CA ARG A 44 -29.71 8.91 15.73
C ARG A 44 -28.81 7.80 16.30
N ALA A 45 -28.58 6.74 15.54
CA ALA A 45 -27.72 5.62 15.94
C ALA A 45 -26.25 6.06 16.18
N THR A 46 -25.78 7.03 15.39
CA THR A 46 -24.42 7.58 15.55
C THR A 46 -24.30 8.43 16.80
N VAL A 47 -25.31 9.23 17.14
CA VAL A 47 -25.35 9.99 18.41
C VAL A 47 -25.20 9.06 19.60
N TYR A 48 -26.02 7.99 19.68
CA TYR A 48 -25.91 7.01 20.78
C TYR A 48 -24.54 6.33 20.84
N ARG A 49 -23.98 5.95 19.68
CA ARG A 49 -22.65 5.34 19.61
C ARG A 49 -21.57 6.29 20.14
N LEU A 50 -21.58 7.55 19.70
CA LEU A 50 -20.61 8.55 20.12
C LEU A 50 -20.78 8.92 21.60
N ALA A 51 -22.01 9.08 22.09
CA ALA A 51 -22.29 9.37 23.49
C ALA A 51 -21.81 8.24 24.41
N LYS A 52 -22.04 6.98 24.02
CA LYS A 52 -21.51 5.82 24.74
C LYS A 52 -19.98 5.84 24.78
N GLN A 53 -19.35 6.05 23.63
CA GLN A 53 -17.89 6.08 23.49
C GLN A 53 -17.26 7.19 24.32
N PHE A 54 -17.87 8.38 24.34
CA PHE A 54 -17.40 9.52 25.13
C PHE A 54 -17.55 9.32 26.65
N ARG A 55 -18.60 8.61 27.08
CA ARG A 55 -18.79 8.26 28.50
C ARG A 55 -17.80 7.19 28.98
N GLU A 56 -17.42 6.27 28.10
CA GLU A 56 -16.39 5.25 28.39
C GLU A 56 -14.98 5.87 28.40
N ASP A 57 -14.71 6.85 27.52
CA ASP A 57 -13.44 7.58 27.44
C ASP A 57 -13.67 9.06 27.08
N ALA A 58 -13.59 9.94 28.08
CA ALA A 58 -13.85 11.37 27.93
C ALA A 58 -12.75 12.15 27.16
N ARG A 59 -11.76 11.45 26.59
CA ARG A 59 -10.70 12.08 25.78
C ARG A 59 -11.19 12.34 24.36
N THR A 60 -10.86 13.51 23.81
CA THR A 60 -11.13 13.88 22.40
C THR A 60 -10.58 12.85 21.41
N SER A 61 -9.44 12.23 21.73
CA SER A 61 -8.84 11.17 20.92
C SER A 61 -9.73 9.93 20.75
N ALA A 62 -10.66 9.68 21.67
CA ALA A 62 -11.62 8.60 21.55
C ALA A 62 -12.62 8.87 20.41
N LEU A 63 -12.95 10.13 20.12
CA LEU A 63 -13.95 10.52 19.12
C LEU A 63 -13.39 10.69 17.70
N LEU A 64 -12.08 10.51 17.55
CA LEU A 64 -11.45 10.48 16.24
C LEU A 64 -12.09 9.37 15.37
N PRO A 65 -12.27 9.62 14.06
CA PRO A 65 -12.77 8.60 13.16
C PRO A 65 -11.87 7.36 13.25
N ASN A 66 -12.48 6.21 13.53
CA ASN A 66 -11.77 4.94 13.56
C ASN A 66 -11.36 4.64 12.11
N THR A 67 -10.13 4.98 11.75
CA THR A 67 -9.63 4.83 10.37
C THR A 67 -9.73 3.35 10.00
N SER A 68 -10.59 3.03 9.04
CA SER A 68 -10.69 1.67 8.52
C SER A 68 -9.38 1.32 7.83
N GLY A 69 -8.60 0.42 8.42
CA GLY A 69 -7.31 0.02 7.88
C GLY A 69 -6.44 -0.70 8.92
N PRO A 70 -5.31 -1.28 8.50
CA PRO A 70 -4.32 -1.81 9.44
C PRO A 70 -3.86 -0.68 10.36
N LYS A 71 -3.97 -0.88 11.67
CA LYS A 71 -3.44 0.09 12.65
C LYS A 71 -1.93 0.25 12.43
N PRO A 72 -1.36 1.46 12.62
CA PRO A 72 0.08 1.66 12.63
C PRO A 72 0.74 0.65 13.59
N GLY A 73 1.70 -0.14 13.10
CA GLY A 73 2.37 -1.18 13.88
C GLY A 73 1.78 -2.60 13.78
N MET A 74 0.64 -2.81 13.10
CA MET A 74 0.20 -4.17 12.79
C MET A 74 1.13 -4.81 11.75
N GLN A 75 1.89 -5.82 12.16
CA GLN A 75 2.63 -6.66 11.23
C GLN A 75 1.63 -7.53 10.42
N PRO A 76 1.78 -7.64 9.09
CA PRO A 76 0.83 -8.39 8.25
C PRO A 76 0.80 -9.90 8.54
N LEU A 77 1.82 -10.40 9.24
CA LEU A 77 2.12 -11.79 9.48
C LEU A 77 2.60 -11.98 10.92
N ASP A 78 2.40 -13.19 11.43
CA ASP A 78 3.05 -13.65 12.67
C ASP A 78 4.57 -13.65 12.49
N PRO A 79 5.39 -13.28 13.49
CA PRO A 79 6.84 -13.18 13.36
C PRO A 79 7.52 -14.47 12.88
N ALA A 80 7.05 -15.65 13.31
CA ALA A 80 7.60 -16.93 12.90
C ALA A 80 7.29 -17.21 11.42
N VAL A 81 6.08 -16.87 10.98
CA VAL A 81 5.67 -16.95 9.56
C VAL A 81 6.42 -15.93 8.72
N GLU A 82 6.61 -14.71 9.21
CA GLU A 82 7.35 -13.67 8.52
C GLU A 82 8.80 -14.06 8.25
N ALA A 83 9.47 -14.72 9.21
CA ALA A 83 10.82 -15.21 9.03
C ALA A 83 10.92 -16.19 7.83
N ILE A 84 9.97 -17.12 7.73
CA ILE A 84 9.88 -18.08 6.61
C ILE A 84 9.64 -17.34 5.30
N VAL A 85 8.67 -16.42 5.28
CA VAL A 85 8.33 -15.63 4.09
C VAL A 85 9.52 -14.77 3.65
N ALA A 86 10.26 -14.17 4.58
CA ALA A 86 11.43 -13.34 4.29
C ALA A 86 12.59 -14.15 3.69
N HIS A 87 12.80 -15.37 4.17
CA HIS A 87 13.79 -16.30 3.64
C HIS A 87 13.46 -16.68 2.18
N HIS A 88 12.27 -17.23 1.95
CA HIS A 88 11.81 -17.58 0.59
C HIS A 88 11.74 -16.37 -0.34
N PHE A 89 11.43 -15.18 0.18
CA PHE A 89 11.45 -13.97 -0.62
C PHE A 89 12.85 -13.67 -1.16
N LYS A 90 13.88 -13.75 -0.33
CA LYS A 90 15.26 -13.42 -0.74
C LYS A 90 15.87 -14.45 -1.68
N ASP A 91 15.63 -15.73 -1.39
CA ASP A 91 16.38 -16.85 -2.00
C ASP A 91 15.65 -17.45 -3.21
N PHE A 92 14.31 -17.33 -3.23
CA PHE A 92 13.50 -17.90 -4.30
C PHE A 92 12.77 -16.82 -5.10
N TYR A 93 12.01 -15.92 -4.46
CA TYR A 93 11.12 -14.99 -5.16
C TYR A 93 11.84 -13.80 -5.80
N ALA A 94 12.77 -13.16 -5.08
CA ALA A 94 13.53 -11.98 -5.52
C ALA A 94 14.76 -12.37 -6.37
N THR A 95 14.57 -13.30 -7.30
CA THR A 95 15.61 -13.83 -8.20
C THR A 95 15.25 -13.58 -9.67
N ARG A 96 16.26 -13.67 -10.55
CA ARG A 96 16.09 -13.52 -12.00
C ARG A 96 15.13 -14.55 -12.63
N ARG A 97 14.90 -15.68 -11.95
CA ARG A 97 13.96 -16.71 -12.40
C ARG A 97 12.50 -16.24 -12.34
N LYS A 98 12.20 -15.15 -11.62
CA LYS A 98 10.87 -14.52 -11.50
C LYS A 98 9.71 -15.52 -11.29
N PRO A 99 9.78 -16.41 -10.27
CA PRO A 99 8.70 -17.34 -10.02
C PRO A 99 7.40 -16.59 -9.69
N THR A 100 6.25 -17.20 -10.05
CA THR A 100 4.93 -16.60 -9.83
C THR A 100 4.63 -16.46 -8.35
N LYS A 101 3.76 -15.51 -7.99
CA LYS A 101 3.29 -15.32 -6.60
C LYS A 101 2.66 -16.61 -6.04
N THR A 102 1.93 -17.35 -6.86
CA THR A 102 1.32 -18.63 -6.48
C THR A 102 2.37 -19.68 -6.16
N ARG A 103 3.44 -19.78 -6.97
CA ARG A 103 4.54 -20.71 -6.70
C ARG A 103 5.27 -20.35 -5.41
N PHE A 104 5.58 -19.07 -5.21
CA PHE A 104 6.19 -18.59 -3.97
C PHE A 104 5.30 -18.87 -2.74
N TRP A 105 3.99 -18.67 -2.86
CA TRP A 105 3.05 -19.02 -1.79
C TRP A 105 3.08 -20.52 -1.46
N ARG A 106 3.19 -21.41 -2.46
CA ARG A 106 3.26 -22.86 -2.23
C ARG A 106 4.50 -23.26 -1.43
N GLU A 107 5.67 -22.71 -1.76
CA GLU A 107 6.92 -22.98 -1.02
C GLU A 107 6.80 -22.51 0.44
N VAL A 108 6.31 -21.28 0.64
CA VAL A 108 6.05 -20.75 1.98
C VAL A 108 5.05 -21.62 2.74
N ALA A 109 3.97 -22.05 2.09
CA ALA A 109 2.94 -22.85 2.74
C ALA A 109 3.47 -24.23 3.15
N ALA A 110 4.26 -24.87 2.29
CA ALA A 110 4.91 -26.15 2.59
C ALA A 110 5.84 -26.03 3.81
N ASP A 111 6.68 -25.00 3.86
CA ASP A 111 7.60 -24.77 4.98
C ASP A 111 6.88 -24.39 6.28
N CYS A 112 5.80 -23.61 6.21
CA CYS A 112 4.97 -23.32 7.37
C CYS A 112 4.35 -24.62 7.92
N GLN A 113 3.78 -25.46 7.05
CA GLN A 113 3.19 -26.74 7.45
C GLN A 113 4.22 -27.69 8.06
N ALA A 114 5.42 -27.80 7.48
CA ALA A 114 6.51 -28.61 8.00
C ALA A 114 6.95 -28.19 9.41
N ARG A 115 6.73 -26.92 9.78
CA ARG A 115 7.06 -26.36 11.09
C ARG A 115 5.84 -26.23 12.03
N GLY A 116 4.69 -26.80 11.65
CA GLY A 116 3.46 -26.73 12.45
C GLY A 116 2.82 -25.34 12.52
N LEU A 117 3.19 -24.42 11.63
CA LEU A 117 2.65 -23.06 11.57
C LEU A 117 1.50 -22.96 10.57
N ALA A 118 0.51 -22.14 10.89
CA ALA A 118 -0.58 -21.84 9.97
C ALA A 118 -0.05 -21.01 8.77
N PRO A 119 -0.15 -21.51 7.53
CA PRO A 119 0.34 -20.78 6.37
C PRO A 119 -0.46 -19.50 6.14
N PRO A 120 0.20 -18.40 5.70
CA PRO A 120 -0.51 -17.17 5.44
C PRO A 120 -1.39 -17.32 4.20
N SER A 121 -2.54 -16.63 4.18
CA SER A 121 -3.32 -16.58 2.95
C SER A 121 -2.57 -15.82 1.84
N ILE A 122 -2.81 -16.19 0.58
CA ILE A 122 -2.19 -15.53 -0.58
C ILE A 122 -2.46 -14.01 -0.61
N ARG A 123 -3.57 -13.57 0.00
CA ARG A 123 -3.90 -12.15 0.18
C ARG A 123 -3.00 -11.48 1.21
N ARG A 124 -2.76 -12.11 2.38
CA ARG A 124 -1.81 -11.59 3.38
C ARG A 124 -0.39 -11.53 2.82
N LEU A 125 0.04 -12.57 2.10
CA LEU A 125 1.33 -12.58 1.40
C LEU A 125 1.43 -11.45 0.37
N GLY A 126 0.34 -11.17 -0.35
CA GLY A 126 0.27 -10.04 -1.28
C GLY A 126 0.45 -8.68 -0.61
N ARG A 127 -0.20 -8.46 0.53
CA ARG A 127 -0.02 -7.23 1.31
C ARG A 127 1.41 -7.09 1.83
N TRP A 128 1.97 -8.18 2.36
CA TRP A 128 3.36 -8.20 2.81
C TRP A 128 4.35 -7.89 1.67
N LEU A 129 4.09 -8.39 0.45
CA LEU A 129 4.88 -8.03 -0.72
C LEU A 129 4.73 -6.56 -1.08
N GLY A 130 3.52 -6.00 -1.06
CA GLY A 130 3.25 -4.61 -1.42
C GLY A 130 3.91 -3.58 -0.50
N LEU A 131 4.16 -3.94 0.76
CA LEU A 131 4.88 -3.10 1.72
C LEU A 131 6.40 -3.03 1.45
N ARG A 132 6.94 -3.93 0.61
CA ARG A 132 8.37 -3.94 0.28
C ARG A 132 8.66 -3.07 -0.93
N ASP A 133 9.88 -2.53 -0.94
CA ASP A 133 10.43 -1.73 -2.03
C ASP A 133 10.35 -2.49 -3.36
N GLN A 134 9.34 -2.14 -4.16
CA GLN A 134 9.09 -2.74 -5.47
C GLN A 134 10.22 -2.40 -6.45
N ALA A 135 10.83 -1.22 -6.36
CA ALA A 135 11.93 -0.82 -7.23
C ALA A 135 13.16 -1.71 -6.99
N ARG A 136 13.48 -2.00 -5.72
CA ARG A 136 14.56 -2.95 -5.37
C ARG A 136 14.25 -4.38 -5.79
N LEU A 137 12.98 -4.81 -5.70
CA LEU A 137 12.56 -6.12 -6.22
C LEU A 137 12.72 -6.21 -7.74
N MET A 138 12.31 -5.17 -8.47
CA MET A 138 12.46 -5.09 -9.93
C MET A 138 13.93 -5.08 -10.33
N ALA A 139 14.78 -4.28 -9.69
CA ALA A 139 16.21 -4.27 -9.94
C ALA A 139 16.86 -5.67 -9.79
N ARG A 140 16.49 -6.42 -8.75
CA ARG A 140 16.98 -7.80 -8.55
C ARG A 140 16.46 -8.79 -9.60
N ARG A 141 15.25 -8.57 -10.11
CA ARG A 141 14.57 -9.45 -11.08
C ARG A 141 14.95 -9.18 -12.52
N GLU A 142 15.17 -7.92 -12.88
CA GLU A 142 15.31 -7.47 -14.27
C GLU A 142 16.75 -7.10 -14.64
N GLY A 143 17.63 -6.91 -13.65
CA GLY A 143 18.93 -6.28 -13.84
C GLY A 143 18.85 -4.76 -13.70
N LYS A 144 19.97 -4.14 -13.31
CA LYS A 144 20.06 -2.71 -12.97
C LYS A 144 19.56 -1.82 -14.13
N ASP A 145 19.94 -2.18 -15.36
CA ASP A 145 19.71 -1.37 -16.57
C ASP A 145 18.24 -1.27 -17.03
N LYS A 146 17.39 -2.26 -16.72
CA LYS A 146 15.94 -2.19 -17.06
C LYS A 146 15.12 -1.50 -15.98
N ALA A 147 15.51 -1.65 -14.70
CA ALA A 147 14.84 -0.96 -13.60
C ALA A 147 15.06 0.55 -13.65
N GLU A 148 16.26 1.00 -14.03
CA GLU A 148 16.55 2.42 -14.25
C GLU A 148 15.72 3.01 -15.40
N ARG A 149 15.53 2.30 -16.52
CA ARG A 149 14.75 2.79 -17.67
C ARG A 149 13.23 2.93 -17.45
N ILE A 150 12.65 2.19 -16.50
CA ILE A 150 11.21 2.22 -16.23
C ILE A 150 10.88 3.21 -15.08
N HIS A 151 11.81 3.39 -14.14
CA HIS A 151 11.56 4.14 -12.92
C HIS A 151 12.28 5.50 -12.83
N LEU A 152 13.37 5.72 -13.58
CA LEU A 152 13.86 7.08 -13.83
C LEU A 152 13.17 7.60 -15.08
N ALA A 153 12.47 8.73 -14.95
CA ALA A 153 12.26 9.59 -16.11
C ALA A 153 13.63 9.94 -16.67
N THR A 154 13.92 9.58 -17.92
CA THR A 154 15.14 10.04 -18.60
C THR A 154 15.15 11.57 -18.54
N PRO A 155 16.05 12.22 -17.79
CA PRO A 155 16.06 13.67 -17.71
C PRO A 155 16.58 14.21 -19.05
N GLY A 156 15.72 14.90 -19.80
CA GLY A 156 16.11 15.59 -21.02
C GLY A 156 15.02 15.59 -22.09
N THR A 157 14.61 16.79 -22.50
CA THR A 157 13.83 16.99 -23.73
C THR A 157 14.77 16.93 -24.93
N LEU A 158 14.46 16.08 -25.91
CA LEU A 158 15.15 16.05 -27.19
C LEU A 158 14.54 17.11 -28.11
N THR A 159 15.23 18.23 -28.35
CA THR A 159 14.73 19.33 -29.19
C THR A 159 15.57 19.47 -30.45
N ALA A 160 14.94 19.42 -31.62
CA ALA A 160 15.53 19.71 -32.93
C ALA A 160 14.93 21.01 -33.47
N LYS A 161 15.74 21.91 -34.00
CA LYS A 161 15.29 23.22 -34.54
C LYS A 161 15.32 23.26 -36.07
N HIS A 162 16.14 22.42 -36.70
CA HIS A 162 16.33 22.31 -38.13
C HIS A 162 16.39 20.85 -38.59
N PRO A 163 16.08 20.56 -39.87
CA PRO A 163 16.29 19.22 -40.43
C PRO A 163 17.75 18.76 -40.28
N LEU A 164 17.96 17.49 -39.95
CA LEU A 164 19.28 16.87 -39.68
C LEU A 164 19.99 17.30 -38.38
N ASP A 165 19.37 18.10 -37.52
CA ASP A 165 19.93 18.40 -36.18
C ASP A 165 20.14 17.13 -35.34
N ILE A 166 19.34 16.10 -35.61
CA ILE A 166 19.43 14.80 -34.96
C ILE A 166 19.31 13.72 -36.03
N VAL A 167 20.34 12.89 -36.13
CA VAL A 167 20.36 11.72 -37.02
C VAL A 167 20.54 10.47 -36.17
N GLN A 168 19.58 9.56 -36.24
CA GLN A 168 19.65 8.27 -35.58
C GLN A 168 19.89 7.18 -36.63
N ILE A 169 20.99 6.44 -36.48
CA ILE A 169 21.29 5.27 -37.29
C ILE A 169 20.87 4.06 -36.46
N ASP A 170 19.90 3.29 -36.96
CA ASP A 170 19.53 2.02 -36.35
C ASP A 170 19.95 0.86 -37.26
N HIS A 171 20.42 -0.21 -36.62
CA HIS A 171 20.78 -1.44 -37.32
C HIS A 171 19.76 -2.53 -36.97
N THR A 172 18.80 -2.73 -37.86
CA THR A 172 17.85 -3.82 -37.73
C THR A 172 18.46 -5.10 -38.28
N ARG A 173 18.52 -6.17 -37.46
CA ARG A 173 18.91 -7.49 -37.94
C ARG A 173 17.86 -7.98 -38.95
N CYS A 174 18.23 -8.16 -40.21
CA CYS A 174 17.38 -8.91 -41.14
C CYS A 174 17.46 -10.40 -40.75
N HIS A 175 16.33 -11.10 -40.76
CA HIS A 175 16.33 -12.56 -40.80
C HIS A 175 16.23 -12.99 -42.25
N CYS A 176 17.34 -12.87 -42.97
CA CYS A 176 17.40 -13.14 -44.39
C CYS A 176 18.61 -14.00 -44.74
N THR A 177 18.42 -15.00 -45.61
CA THR A 177 19.52 -15.80 -46.16
C THR A 177 20.06 -15.08 -47.39
N LEU A 178 21.28 -14.56 -47.30
CA LEU A 178 21.95 -13.89 -48.41
C LEU A 178 22.73 -14.92 -49.24
N ILE A 179 22.43 -15.00 -50.53
CA ILE A 179 23.22 -15.77 -51.50
C ILE A 179 24.16 -14.78 -52.20
N ASN A 180 25.46 -15.00 -52.06
CA ASN A 180 26.49 -14.19 -52.71
C ASN A 180 26.75 -14.70 -54.13
N GLN A 181 27.02 -13.79 -55.08
CA GLN A 181 27.28 -14.11 -56.48
C GLN A 181 28.76 -14.40 -56.78
N ASN A 182 29.65 -14.27 -55.79
CA ASN A 182 31.04 -14.68 -55.94
C ASN A 182 31.17 -16.21 -55.93
N ARG A 183 31.25 -16.81 -57.12
CA ARG A 183 31.88 -18.12 -57.31
C ARG A 183 33.40 -17.93 -57.20
N ALA A 184 34.01 -18.57 -56.21
CA ALA A 184 35.46 -18.78 -56.20
C ALA A 184 35.85 -19.81 -57.26
#